data_AF-A0A8W8JLG3-F1
#
_entry.id   AF-A0A8W8JLG3-F1
#
_cell.length_a   1.000
_cell.length_b   1.000
_cell.length_c   1.000
_cell.angle_alpha   90.00
_cell.angle_beta   90.00
_cell.angle_gamma   90.00
#
_symmetry.space_group_name_H-M   'P 1'
#
loop_
_entity.id
_entity.type
_entity.pdbx_description
1 polymer ?
#
loop_
_entity_poly.entity_id
_entity_poly.type
_entity_poly.pdbx_seq_one_letter_code
_entity_poly.pdbx_strand_id
1 'polypeptide(L)'
;MRGGVLEPEGTVEIKFRRKDLEKTMQRLDKTCIHIVEKLTNPQLNPDKKEAITIRQEKLLPIYLQVGIQFADLHDTTDRMLEMGVT
;
A
#
# COMPACT_ATOMS: atom_id res chain seq x y z
N MET A 1 5.85 25.32 -14.12
CA MET A 1 4.47 24.91 -13.81
C MET A 1 4.35 23.39 -13.90
N ARG A 2 4.33 22.72 -12.75
CA ARG A 2 3.56 21.51 -12.41
C ARG A 2 3.90 21.21 -10.95
N GLY A 3 3.29 22.02 -10.08
CA GLY A 3 3.16 21.68 -8.68
C GLY A 3 2.18 20.51 -8.52
N GLY A 4 2.27 19.84 -7.39
CA GLY A 4 1.55 18.62 -7.06
C GLY A 4 2.36 17.83 -6.04
N VAL A 5 2.78 18.51 -4.98
CA VAL A 5 2.26 18.24 -3.62
C VAL A 5 2.65 16.82 -3.20
N LEU A 6 3.86 16.71 -2.65
CA LEU A 6 4.14 15.69 -1.65
C LEU A 6 3.33 16.10 -0.42
N GLU A 7 2.15 15.52 -0.27
CA GLU A 7 1.28 15.78 0.88
C GLU A 7 2.03 15.43 2.18
N PRO A 8 2.15 16.37 3.12
CA PRO A 8 2.85 16.16 4.37
C PRO A 8 1.88 15.50 5.35
N GLU A 9 1.79 14.17 5.35
CA GLU A 9 0.99 13.46 6.34
C GLU A 9 1.89 12.60 7.24
N GLY A 10 2.67 13.28 8.07
CA GLY A 10 2.93 12.77 9.41
C GLY A 10 1.74 13.13 10.29
N THR A 11 1.15 12.15 11.00
CA THR A 11 0.52 12.23 12.35
C THR A 11 -0.29 10.98 12.72
N VAL A 12 -0.31 9.92 11.91
CA VAL A 12 -0.66 8.59 12.44
C VAL A 12 0.41 7.61 11.98
N GLU A 13 1.18 7.08 12.94
CA GLU A 13 2.07 5.94 12.73
C GLU A 13 1.24 4.70 12.41
N ILE A 14 0.65 4.64 11.22
CA ILE A 14 0.13 3.39 10.68
C ILE A 14 1.39 2.59 10.32
N LYS A 15 1.65 1.51 11.06
CA LYS A 15 2.76 0.56 10.80
C LYS A 15 2.79 0.08 9.33
N PHE A 16 1.69 0.25 8.59
CA PHE A 16 1.51 -0.09 7.19
C PHE A 16 1.34 1.16 6.30
N ARG A 17 2.47 1.74 5.82
CA ARG A 17 2.47 2.99 5.05
C ARG A 17 1.95 2.77 3.63
N ARG A 18 1.62 3.87 2.92
CA ARG A 18 1.17 3.85 1.51
C ARG A 18 2.05 2.99 0.60
N LYS A 19 3.37 3.09 0.72
CA LYS A 19 4.33 2.26 -0.03
C LYS A 19 4.18 0.76 0.22
N ASP A 20 3.81 0.37 1.44
CA ASP A 20 3.59 -1.04 1.81
C ASP A 20 2.24 -1.54 1.32
N LEU A 21 1.22 -0.68 1.34
CA LEU A 21 -0.09 -0.95 0.71
C LEU A 21 0.07 -1.15 -0.79
N GLU A 22 0.82 -0.29 -1.47
CA GLU A 22 1.11 -0.38 -2.90
C GLU A 22 1.79 -1.71 -3.26
N LYS A 23 2.81 -2.13 -2.50
CA LYS A 23 3.45 -3.45 -2.68
C LYS A 23 2.48 -4.61 -2.44
N THR A 24 1.61 -4.47 -1.44
CA THR A 24 0.61 -5.49 -1.12
C THR A 24 -0.42 -5.62 -2.25
N MET A 25 -0.88 -4.51 -2.82
CA MET A 25 -1.73 -4.50 -4.01
C MET A 25 -1.04 -5.16 -5.20
N GLN A 26 0.25 -4.88 -5.43
CA GLN A 26 1.04 -5.52 -6.49
C GLN A 26 1.27 -7.01 -6.27
N ARG A 27 1.05 -7.52 -5.06
CA ARG A 27 1.17 -8.95 -4.72
C ARG A 27 -0.17 -9.68 -4.70
N LEU A 28 -1.28 -9.00 -4.39
CA LEU A 28 -2.59 -9.62 -4.17
C LEU A 28 -3.63 -9.26 -5.24
N ASP A 29 -3.53 -8.09 -5.87
CA ASP A 29 -4.46 -7.67 -6.92
C ASP A 29 -4.01 -8.19 -8.29
N LYS A 30 -4.82 -9.07 -8.90
CA LYS A 30 -4.54 -9.68 -10.20
C LYS A 30 -4.30 -8.65 -11.32
N THR A 31 -5.02 -7.53 -11.27
CA THR A 31 -4.87 -6.46 -12.26
C THR A 31 -3.56 -5.72 -12.08
N CYS A 32 -3.19 -5.37 -10.84
CA CYS A 32 -1.86 -4.82 -10.55
C CYS A 32 -0.75 -5.78 -10.98
N ILE A 33 -0.84 -7.07 -10.65
CA ILE A 33 0.14 -8.10 -11.05
C ILE A 33 0.32 -8.10 -12.57
N HIS A 34 -0.77 -8.23 -13.32
CA HIS A 34 -0.73 -8.28 -14.79
C HIS A 34 -0.16 -7.01 -15.42
N ILE A 35 -0.43 -5.84 -14.82
CA ILE A 35 0.14 -4.57 -15.31
C ILE A 35 1.64 -4.50 -14.99
N VAL A 36 2.07 -4.91 -13.79
CA VAL A 36 3.49 -4.94 -13.39
C VAL A 36 4.29 -5.94 -14.23
N GLU A 37 3.77 -7.13 -14.48
CA GLU A 37 4.44 -8.14 -15.34
C GLU A 37 4.66 -7.60 -16.76
N LYS A 38 3.71 -6.81 -17.27
CA LYS A 38 3.79 -6.15 -18.58
C LYS A 38 4.60 -4.86 -18.58
N LEU A 39 5.05 -4.39 -17.41
CA LEU A 39 5.96 -3.27 -17.21
C LEU A 39 7.42 -3.79 -17.15
N THR A 40 7.84 -4.58 -18.15
CA THR A 40 9.21 -5.10 -18.25
C THR A 40 10.25 -3.98 -18.39
N ASN A 41 9.83 -2.79 -18.86
CA ASN A 41 10.61 -1.56 -18.78
C ASN A 41 9.69 -0.34 -18.54
N PRO A 42 9.74 0.29 -17.36
CA PRO A 42 8.87 1.40 -16.99
C PRO A 42 9.13 2.69 -17.79
N GLN A 43 10.30 2.84 -18.43
CA GLN A 43 10.59 3.99 -19.29
C GLN A 43 9.95 3.88 -20.69
N LEU A 44 9.60 2.67 -21.11
CA LEU A 44 9.02 2.40 -22.44
C LEU A 44 7.49 2.38 -22.43
N ASN A 45 6.84 2.44 -21.27
CA ASN A 45 5.39 2.25 -21.14
C ASN A 45 4.75 3.26 -20.16
N PRO A 46 4.75 4.57 -20.47
CA PRO A 46 4.15 5.59 -19.61
C PRO A 46 2.65 5.35 -19.37
N ASP A 47 1.94 4.85 -20.39
CA ASP A 47 0.50 4.53 -20.33
C ASP A 47 0.18 3.46 -19.26
N LYS A 48 1.02 2.42 -19.19
CA LYS A 48 0.89 1.37 -18.17
C LYS A 48 1.24 1.86 -16.76
N LYS A 49 2.15 2.84 -16.65
CA LYS A 49 2.50 3.49 -15.37
C LYS A 49 1.34 4.33 -14.84
N GLU A 50 0.59 4.98 -15.73
CA GLU A 50 -0.63 5.68 -15.35
C GLU A 50 -1.74 4.68 -14.96
N ALA A 51 -1.90 3.60 -15.72
CA ALA A 51 -2.88 2.55 -15.43
C ALA A 51 -2.68 1.89 -14.04
N ILE A 52 -1.44 1.60 -13.65
CA ILE A 52 -1.16 1.06 -12.32
C ILE A 52 -1.45 2.07 -11.22
N THR A 53 -1.09 3.35 -11.41
CA THR A 53 -1.39 4.42 -10.46
C THR A 53 -2.89 4.55 -10.24
N ILE A 54 -3.68 4.63 -11.31
CA ILE A 54 -5.14 4.72 -11.25
C ILE A 54 -5.74 3.50 -10.52
N ARG A 55 -5.22 2.30 -10.77
CA ARG A 55 -5.67 1.08 -10.09
C ARG A 55 -5.36 1.14 -8.60
N GLN A 56 -4.15 1.56 -8.22
CA GLN A 56 -3.72 1.67 -6.83
C GLN A 56 -4.55 2.71 -6.07
N GLU A 57 -4.86 3.86 -6.67
CA GLU A 57 -5.71 4.88 -6.04
C GLU A 57 -7.13 4.37 -5.77
N LYS A 58 -7.69 3.57 -6.68
CA LYS A 58 -9.00 2.93 -6.48
C LYS A 58 -8.99 1.90 -5.35
N LEU A 59 -7.87 1.21 -5.15
CA LEU A 59 -7.73 0.18 -4.12
C LEU A 59 -7.38 0.77 -2.75
N LEU A 60 -6.77 1.96 -2.73
CA LEU A 60 -6.26 2.62 -1.53
C LEU A 60 -7.26 2.68 -0.36
N PRO A 61 -8.53 3.14 -0.51
CA PRO A 61 -9.44 3.25 0.62
C PRO A 61 -9.73 1.90 1.30
N ILE A 62 -9.82 0.82 0.52
CA ILE A 62 -10.07 -0.53 1.05
C ILE A 62 -8.81 -1.08 1.73
N TYR A 63 -7.65 -0.89 1.10
CA TYR A 63 -6.38 -1.36 1.62
C TYR A 63 -5.95 -0.59 2.90
N LEU A 64 -6.33 0.68 3.04
CA LEU A 64 -6.16 1.41 4.30
C LEU A 64 -6.93 0.76 5.44
N GLN A 65 -8.18 0.34 5.21
CA GLN A 65 -8.97 -0.40 6.21
C GLN A 65 -8.33 -1.73 6.58
N VAL A 66 -7.76 -2.45 5.59
CA VAL A 66 -6.99 -3.68 5.84
C VAL A 66 -5.73 -3.39 6.66
N GLY A 67 -5.01 -2.31 6.35
CA GLY A 67 -3.81 -1.90 7.09
C GLY A 67 -4.11 -1.53 8.56
N ILE A 68 -5.26 -0.91 8.82
CA ILE A 68 -5.73 -0.61 10.18
C ILE A 68 -6.02 -1.92 10.94
N GLN A 69 -6.80 -2.84 10.37
CA GLN A 69 -7.09 -4.13 11.01
C GLN A 69 -5.82 -4.97 11.24
N PHE A 70 -4.89 -4.93 10.30
CA PHE A 70 -3.60 -5.60 10.43
C PHE A 70 -2.79 -5.02 11.60
N ALA A 71 -2.73 -3.69 11.73
CA ALA A 71 -2.05 -3.03 12.84
C ALA A 71 -2.69 -3.36 14.19
N ASP A 72 -4.03 -3.41 14.27
CA ASP A 72 -4.78 -3.75 15.48
C ASP A 72 -4.53 -5.21 15.94
N LEU A 73 -4.51 -6.16 14.99
CA LEU A 73 -4.14 -7.55 15.26
C LEU A 73 -2.71 -7.64 15.82
N HIS A 74 -1.78 -6.89 15.23
CA HIS A 74 -0.39 -6.87 15.67
C HIS A 74 -0.22 -6.24 17.05
N ASP A 75 -0.93 -5.16 17.38
CA ASP A 75 -0.91 -4.55 18.73
C ASP A 75 -1.42 -5.54 19.80
N THR A 76 -2.45 -6.31 19.46
CA THR A 76 -3.01 -7.34 20.35
C THR A 76 -2.03 -8.50 20.56
N THR A 77 -1.31 -8.94 19.51
CA THR A 77 -0.31 -10.02 19.63
C THR A 77 0.97 -9.56 20.32
N ASP A 78 1.48 -8.35 20.03
CA ASP A 78 2.62 -7.75 20.72
C ASP A 78 2.30 -7.55 22.20
N ARG A 79 1.12 -7.01 22.54
CA ARG A 79 0.73 -6.85 23.95
C ARG A 79 0.59 -8.18 24.69
N MET A 80 0.14 -9.24 24.03
CA MET A 80 0.08 -10.57 24.66
C MET A 80 1.48 -11.18 24.85
N LEU A 81 2.42 -10.93 23.92
CA LEU A 81 3.81 -11.37 24.06
C LEU A 81 4.58 -10.57 25.13
N GLU A 82 4.42 -9.24 25.19
CA GLU A 82 5.08 -8.38 26.18
C GLU A 82 4.54 -8.61 27.60
N MET A 83 3.27 -8.99 27.75
CA MET A 83 2.66 -9.24 29.06
C MET A 83 2.92 -10.66 29.61
N GLY A 84 3.68 -11.50 28.91
CA GLY A 84 4.17 -12.78 29.45
C GLY A 84 3.09 -13.72 29.96
N VAL A 85 1.91 -13.75 29.33
CA VAL A 85 0.89 -14.75 29.64
C VAL A 85 1.16 -15.99 28.77
N THR A 86 1.82 -16.97 29.37
CA THR A 86 1.86 -18.37 28.92
C THR A 86 0.57 -19.09 29.31
#